data_AF-A0A8H4N703-F1
#
_entry.id   AF-A0A8H4N703-F1
#
_cell.length_a   1.000
_cell.length_b   1.000
_cell.length_c   1.000
_cell.angle_alpha   90.00
_cell.angle_beta   90.00
_cell.angle_gamma   90.00
#
_symmetry.space_group_name_H-M   'P 1'
#
loop_
_entity.id
_entity.type
_entity.pdbx_description
1 polymer ?
#
loop_
_entity_poly.entity_id
_entity_poly.type
_entity_poly.pdbx_seq_one_letter_code
_entity_poly.pdbx_strand_id
1 'polypeptide(L)'
;MATAVAVTILTSAASAVISAAINQVAPTLANLGKWDEVREAFTQQTVKSMWDNKTGDYGAAICYNMAYEVSNTDLMYEKTSARLELELLHTDYDCFFMNGPDNHFWTYGDGGYINLAIYHDENKCWYDDNTGDLYCP
;
A
#
# COMPACT_ATOMS: atom_id res chain seq x y z
N MET A 1 19.85 1.99 -21.92
CA MET A 1 19.46 3.18 -21.16
C MET A 1 19.06 2.68 -19.78
N ALA A 2 19.57 3.28 -18.70
CA ALA A 2 19.12 2.89 -17.37
C ALA A 2 17.66 3.36 -17.22
N THR A 3 16.74 2.42 -17.00
CA THR A 3 15.35 2.74 -16.65
C THR A 3 15.37 3.47 -15.32
N ALA A 4 14.88 4.71 -15.30
CA ALA A 4 14.81 5.50 -14.08
C ALA A 4 13.48 5.23 -13.39
N VAL A 5 13.53 4.49 -12.28
CA VAL A 5 12.39 4.38 -11.35
C VAL A 5 12.54 5.48 -10.30
N ALA A 6 11.45 6.21 -10.05
CA ALA A 6 11.37 7.19 -8.98
C ALA A 6 10.14 6.90 -8.11
N VAL A 7 10.28 7.18 -6.81
CA VAL A 7 9.16 7.16 -5.87
C VAL A 7 9.13 8.48 -5.13
N THR A 8 8.01 9.19 -5.22
CA THR A 8 7.81 10.52 -4.64
C THR A 8 6.68 10.47 -3.63
N ILE A 9 6.95 10.80 -2.37
CA ILE A 9 5.89 10.93 -1.35
C ILE A 9 5.12 12.22 -1.61
N LEU A 10 3.80 12.13 -1.74
CA LEU A 10 2.91 13.24 -2.09
C LEU A 10 2.28 13.91 -0.87
N THR A 11 2.13 13.18 0.23
CA THR A 11 1.51 13.69 1.47
C THR A 11 2.49 14.55 2.27
N SER A 12 2.08 15.77 2.63
CA SER A 12 2.89 16.71 3.41
C SER A 12 3.08 16.29 4.88
N ALA A 13 2.15 15.52 5.42
CA ALA A 13 2.19 14.93 6.77
C ALA A 13 2.33 13.41 6.70
N ALA A 14 3.26 12.93 5.87
CA ALA A 14 3.52 11.50 5.70
C ALA A 14 3.96 10.85 7.02
N SER A 15 3.53 9.61 7.26
CA SER A 15 4.03 8.82 8.38
C SER A 15 5.52 8.54 8.21
N ALA A 16 6.29 8.67 9.28
CA ALA A 16 7.69 8.27 9.29
C ALA A 16 7.88 6.78 9.01
N VAL A 17 6.96 5.93 9.48
CA VAL A 17 7.02 4.47 9.28
C VAL A 17 6.75 4.12 7.82
N ILE A 18 5.65 4.63 7.25
CA ILE A 18 5.30 4.34 5.85
C ILE A 18 6.34 4.98 4.90
N SER A 19 6.80 6.19 5.19
CA SER A 19 7.87 6.85 4.42
C SER A 19 9.17 6.04 4.45
N ALA A 20 9.56 5.53 5.61
CA ALA A 20 10.74 4.67 5.73
C ALA A 20 10.57 3.38 4.94
N ALA A 21 9.39 2.74 5.00
CA ALA A 21 9.08 1.54 4.23
C ALA A 21 9.18 1.78 2.73
N ILE A 22 8.62 2.88 2.23
CA ILE A 22 8.72 3.29 0.83
C ILE A 22 10.19 3.51 0.42
N ASN A 23 10.95 4.26 1.23
CA ASN A 23 12.36 4.55 0.96
C ASN A 23 13.25 3.30 1.00
N GLN A 24 12.89 2.30 1.81
CA GLN A 24 13.58 1.01 1.86
C GLN A 24 13.38 0.21 0.57
N VAL A 25 12.20 0.33 -0.06
CA VAL A 25 11.84 -0.41 -1.28
C VAL A 25 12.36 0.27 -2.55
N ALA A 26 12.42 1.60 -2.60
CA ALA A 26 12.82 2.32 -3.81
C ALA A 26 14.11 1.82 -4.49
N PRO A 27 15.21 1.46 -3.78
CA PRO A 27 16.42 0.91 -4.41
C PRO A 27 16.24 -0.46 -5.07
N THR A 28 15.31 -1.29 -4.59
CA THR A 28 15.07 -2.62 -5.16
C THR A 28 14.37 -2.52 -6.52
N LEU A 29 13.58 -1.46 -6.72
CA LEU A 29 12.84 -1.19 -7.95
C LEU A 29 13.71 -0.65 -9.07
N ALA A 30 14.80 0.06 -8.75
CA ALA A 30 15.68 0.70 -9.73
C ALA A 30 16.31 -0.29 -10.74
N ASN A 31 16.35 -1.58 -10.42
CA ASN A 31 16.86 -2.64 -11.30
C ASN A 31 15.78 -3.28 -12.17
N LEU A 32 14.51 -2.92 -11.97
CA LEU A 32 13.38 -3.40 -12.75
C LEU A 32 13.16 -2.47 -13.95
N GLY A 33 12.90 -3.07 -15.11
CA GLY A 33 12.74 -2.33 -16.37
C GLY A 33 11.34 -2.38 -16.96
N LYS A 34 10.44 -3.20 -16.43
CA LYS A 34 9.06 -3.35 -16.91
C LYS A 34 8.09 -2.74 -15.93
N TRP A 35 7.12 -1.99 -16.45
CA TRP A 35 6.18 -1.23 -15.64
C TRP A 35 5.38 -2.09 -14.66
N ASP A 36 4.82 -3.20 -15.12
CA ASP A 36 4.02 -4.09 -14.27
C ASP A 36 4.87 -4.75 -13.18
N GLU A 37 6.12 -5.14 -13.50
CA GLU A 37 7.06 -5.70 -12.52
C GLU A 37 7.43 -4.66 -11.45
N VAL A 38 7.66 -3.40 -11.85
CA VAL A 38 7.96 -2.30 -10.91
C VAL A 38 6.79 -2.05 -9.96
N ARG A 39 5.56 -2.02 -10.49
CA ARG A 39 4.35 -1.79 -9.71
C ARG A 39 4.07 -2.91 -8.73
N GLU A 40 4.09 -4.16 -9.20
CA GLU A 40 3.89 -5.33 -8.35
C GLU A 40 4.93 -5.38 -7.22
N ALA A 41 6.21 -5.17 -7.57
CA ALA A 41 7.29 -5.13 -6.61
C ALA A 41 7.13 -3.98 -5.59
N PHE A 42 6.73 -2.80 -6.04
CA PHE A 42 6.45 -1.66 -5.16
C PHE A 42 5.34 -2.02 -4.17
N THR A 43 4.17 -2.41 -4.65
CA THR A 43 3.00 -2.65 -3.80
C THR A 43 3.28 -3.75 -2.77
N GLN A 44 3.80 -4.91 -3.20
CA GLN A 44 4.06 -6.03 -2.29
C GLN A 44 5.16 -5.73 -1.27
N GLN A 45 6.29 -5.18 -1.72
CA GLN A 45 7.41 -4.93 -0.80
C GLN A 45 7.11 -3.77 0.14
N THR A 46 6.40 -2.73 -0.30
CA THR A 46 6.03 -1.61 0.57
C THR A 46 5.10 -2.08 1.68
N VAL A 47 4.04 -2.83 1.37
CA VAL A 47 3.11 -3.32 2.41
C VAL A 47 3.81 -4.31 3.35
N LYS A 48 4.69 -5.16 2.82
CA LYS A 48 5.53 -6.03 3.65
C LYS A 48 6.42 -5.24 4.61
N SER A 49 7.15 -4.24 4.10
CA SER A 49 8.03 -3.41 4.93
C SER A 49 7.22 -2.61 5.96
N MET A 50 6.05 -2.08 5.59
CA MET A 50 5.13 -1.45 6.54
C MET A 50 4.72 -2.42 7.65
N TRP A 51 4.34 -3.65 7.31
CA TRP A 51 3.92 -4.66 8.27
C TRP A 51 5.04 -5.10 9.22
N ASP A 52 6.24 -5.27 8.69
CA ASP A 52 7.42 -5.70 9.45
C ASP A 52 7.94 -4.60 10.39
N ASN A 53 7.77 -3.32 10.02
CA ASN A 53 8.27 -2.17 10.77
C ASN A 53 7.19 -1.40 11.55
N LYS A 54 5.95 -1.90 11.58
CA LYS A 54 4.86 -1.24 12.32
C LYS A 54 5.21 -1.12 13.80
N THR A 55 4.91 0.04 14.37
CA THR A 55 5.10 0.32 15.80
C THR A 55 3.82 0.18 16.61
N GLY A 56 2.67 0.29 15.94
CA GLY A 56 1.34 0.07 16.49
C GLY A 56 0.87 -1.37 16.30
N ASP A 57 -0.13 -1.75 17.10
CA ASP A 57 -0.77 -3.07 17.05
C ASP A 57 -1.89 -3.11 15.98
N TYR A 58 -1.54 -2.72 14.76
CA TYR A 58 -2.47 -2.60 13.63
C TYR A 58 -2.98 -3.96 13.14
N GLY A 59 -4.25 -4.02 12.74
CA GLY A 59 -4.90 -5.20 12.19
C GLY A 59 -4.52 -5.46 10.75
N ALA A 60 -4.28 -4.40 9.97
CA ALA A 60 -3.83 -4.50 8.59
C ALA A 60 -2.93 -3.35 8.15
N ALA A 61 -2.10 -3.63 7.14
CA ALA A 61 -1.37 -2.70 6.30
C ALA A 61 -1.85 -2.87 4.86
N ILE A 62 -2.16 -1.76 4.20
CA ILE A 62 -2.71 -1.73 2.84
C ILE A 62 -1.92 -0.74 2.00
N CYS A 63 -1.63 -1.09 0.74
CA CYS A 63 -1.29 -0.14 -0.32
C CYS A 63 -2.14 -0.41 -1.55
N TYR A 64 -2.77 0.62 -2.09
CA TYR A 64 -3.66 0.49 -3.25
C TYR A 64 -3.58 1.71 -4.16
N ASN A 65 -3.65 1.52 -5.49
CA ASN A 65 -3.56 2.61 -6.48
C ASN A 65 -4.88 2.97 -7.18
N MET A 66 -6.01 2.38 -6.79
CA MET A 66 -7.32 2.71 -7.34
C MET A 66 -8.26 3.27 -6.27
N ALA A 67 -9.51 3.55 -6.67
CA ALA A 67 -10.53 4.06 -5.78
C ALA A 67 -10.92 3.01 -4.74
N TYR A 68 -11.17 3.44 -3.52
CA TYR A 68 -11.60 2.59 -2.42
C TYR A 68 -12.48 3.38 -1.45
N GLU A 69 -13.17 2.66 -0.57
CA GLU A 69 -13.93 3.23 0.54
C GLU A 69 -13.50 2.56 1.85
N VAL A 70 -13.46 3.34 2.93
CA VAL A 70 -13.23 2.84 4.29
C VAL A 70 -14.41 3.30 5.15
N SER A 71 -15.10 2.36 5.80
CA SER A 71 -16.32 2.67 6.57
C SER A 71 -16.04 3.55 7.80
N ASN A 72 -14.88 3.39 8.42
CA ASN A 72 -14.45 4.18 9.57
C ASN A 72 -13.02 4.72 9.38
N THR A 73 -12.92 5.94 8.87
CA THR A 73 -11.63 6.60 8.63
C THR A 73 -10.90 7.01 9.91
N ASP A 74 -11.56 7.05 11.07
CA ASP A 74 -10.90 7.34 12.35
C ASP A 74 -10.04 6.14 12.82
N LEU A 75 -10.31 4.95 12.28
CA LEU A 75 -9.54 3.71 12.46
C LEU A 75 -8.60 3.43 11.29
N MET A 76 -8.37 4.44 10.45
CA MET A 76 -7.39 4.44 9.37
C MET A 76 -6.21 5.32 9.78
N TYR A 77 -5.02 4.74 9.80
CA TYR A 77 -3.85 5.37 10.39
C TYR A 77 -2.78 5.64 9.35
N GLU A 78 -2.06 6.74 9.59
CA GLU A 78 -0.77 7.01 8.96
C GLU A 78 -0.83 7.15 7.43
N LYS A 79 -2.01 7.43 6.85
CA LYS A 79 -2.22 7.52 5.40
C LYS A 79 -1.13 8.35 4.72
N THR A 80 -0.42 7.69 3.83
CA THR A 80 0.70 8.25 3.07
C THR A 80 0.49 7.92 1.59
N SER A 81 0.42 8.94 0.76
CA SER A 81 0.29 8.78 -0.69
C SER A 81 1.66 8.89 -1.35
N ALA A 82 1.95 8.01 -2.31
CA ALA A 82 3.21 8.00 -3.03
C ALA A 82 3.00 7.81 -4.53
N ARG A 83 3.70 8.60 -5.33
CA ARG A 83 3.77 8.46 -6.78
C ARG A 83 4.93 7.55 -7.15
N LEU A 84 4.63 6.46 -7.84
CA LEU A 84 5.61 5.60 -8.47
C LEU A 84 5.73 5.99 -9.95
N GLU A 85 6.96 6.16 -10.44
CA GLU A 85 7.25 6.59 -11.81
C GLU A 85 8.28 5.66 -12.46
N LEU A 86 8.05 5.32 -13.72
CA LEU A 86 9.01 4.66 -14.62
C LEU A 86 8.96 5.38 -15.97
N GLU A 87 10.01 6.15 -16.27
CA GLU A 87 10.06 7.00 -17.47
C GLU A 87 8.85 7.95 -17.57
N LEU A 88 7.93 7.73 -18.52
CA LEU A 88 6.70 8.52 -18.69
C LEU A 88 5.47 7.91 -18.00
N LEU A 89 5.59 6.68 -17.50
CA LEU A 89 4.52 5.96 -16.81
C LEU A 89 4.55 6.32 -15.34
N HIS A 90 3.38 6.53 -14.76
CA HIS A 90 3.26 6.87 -13.35
C HIS A 90 1.92 6.40 -12.81
N THR A 91 1.88 6.14 -11.50
CA THR A 91 0.64 5.88 -10.77
C THR A 91 0.81 6.25 -9.31
N ASP A 92 -0.29 6.63 -8.66
CA ASP A 92 -0.30 7.08 -7.27
C ASP A 92 -0.89 5.96 -6.41
N TYR A 93 -0.20 5.61 -5.33
CA TYR A 93 -0.64 4.64 -4.33
C TYR A 93 -0.97 5.34 -3.03
N ASP A 94 -2.07 4.93 -2.41
CA ASP A 94 -2.38 5.24 -1.02
C ASP A 94 -1.98 4.05 -0.15
N CYS A 95 -1.10 4.31 0.81
CA CYS A 95 -0.63 3.33 1.79
C CYS A 95 -1.05 3.75 3.20
N PHE A 96 -1.63 2.84 3.98
CA PHE A 96 -2.11 3.12 5.33
C PHE A 96 -2.21 1.85 6.18
N PHE A 97 -2.37 2.03 7.49
CA PHE A 97 -2.77 0.95 8.39
C PHE A 97 -4.26 1.05 8.73
N MET A 98 -4.86 -0.07 9.11
CA MET A 98 -6.27 -0.14 9.47
C MET A 98 -6.48 -1.02 10.72
N ASN A 99 -7.45 -0.64 11.54
CA ASN A 99 -7.95 -1.45 12.66
C ASN A 99 -9.48 -1.54 12.63
N GLY A 100 -10.00 -2.51 13.39
CA GLY A 100 -11.34 -2.46 13.94
C GLY A 100 -11.42 -1.60 15.23
N PRO A 101 -12.57 -1.57 15.92
CA PRO A 101 -13.75 -2.40 15.64
C PRO A 101 -14.58 -1.90 14.45
N ASP A 102 -15.28 -2.83 13.80
CA ASP A 102 -16.22 -2.65 12.69
C ASP A 102 -15.74 -1.68 11.58
N ASN A 103 -14.60 -2.00 10.98
CA ASN A 103 -14.03 -1.21 9.88
C ASN A 103 -13.92 -2.05 8.61
N HIS A 104 -14.51 -1.55 7.53
CA HIS A 104 -14.54 -2.19 6.23
C HIS A 104 -13.73 -1.37 5.24
N PHE A 105 -12.87 -2.04 4.48
CA PHE A 105 -12.18 -1.49 3.33
C PHE A 105 -12.73 -2.17 2.07
N TRP A 106 -13.38 -1.38 1.22
CA TRP A 106 -13.94 -1.84 -0.06
C TRP A 106 -13.11 -1.32 -1.22
N THR A 107 -12.71 -2.22 -2.11
CA THR A 107 -11.96 -1.87 -3.30
C THR A 107 -12.89 -1.62 -4.48
N TYR A 108 -12.60 -0.57 -5.25
CA TYR A 108 -13.30 -0.29 -6.49
C TYR A 108 -12.32 -0.43 -7.66
N GLY A 109 -12.53 -1.46 -8.48
CA GLY A 109 -11.68 -1.77 -9.62
C GLY A 109 -11.18 -3.21 -9.61
N ASP A 110 -10.23 -3.52 -10.49
CA ASP A 110 -9.53 -4.80 -10.47
C ASP A 110 -8.41 -4.75 -9.42
N GLY A 111 -8.63 -5.41 -8.29
CA GLY A 111 -7.71 -5.51 -7.16
C GLY A 111 -6.52 -6.44 -7.40
N GLY A 112 -6.24 -6.88 -8.63
CA GLY A 112 -5.11 -7.76 -8.93
C GLY A 112 -3.77 -7.32 -8.30
N TYR A 113 -2.85 -8.28 -8.11
CA TYR A 113 -1.60 -8.14 -7.34
C TYR A 113 -0.69 -6.94 -7.69
N ILE A 114 -0.87 -6.33 -8.86
CA ILE A 114 -0.14 -5.13 -9.30
C ILE A 114 -0.67 -3.85 -8.61
N ASN A 115 -1.95 -3.85 -8.26
CA ASN A 115 -2.70 -2.68 -7.81
C ASN A 115 -2.82 -2.66 -6.28
N LEU A 116 -3.10 -3.82 -5.69
CA LEU A 116 -3.39 -4.00 -4.27
C LEU A 116 -2.39 -4.97 -3.62
N ALA A 117 -1.91 -4.60 -2.43
CA ALA A 117 -1.36 -5.56 -1.49
C ALA A 117 -1.91 -5.28 -0.10
N ILE A 118 -2.19 -6.35 0.63
CA ILE A 118 -2.67 -6.32 2.00
C ILE A 118 -1.85 -7.32 2.81
N TYR A 119 -1.28 -6.86 3.93
CA TYR A 119 -0.84 -7.73 5.01
C TYR A 119 -1.77 -7.49 6.19
N HIS A 120 -2.29 -8.55 6.79
CA HIS A 120 -3.19 -8.45 7.93
C HIS A 120 -2.91 -9.53 8.97
N ASP A 121 -3.35 -9.27 10.20
CA ASP A 121 -3.43 -10.26 11.27
C ASP A 121 -4.76 -11.00 11.12
N GLU A 122 -4.71 -12.30 10.83
CA GLU A 122 -5.88 -13.17 10.62
C GLU A 122 -6.79 -13.24 11.85
N ASN A 123 -6.32 -12.86 13.04
CA ASN A 123 -7.14 -12.80 14.25
C ASN A 123 -7.88 -11.47 14.42
N LYS A 124 -7.53 -10.46 13.62
CA LYS A 124 -8.03 -9.08 13.74
C LYS A 124 -8.79 -8.60 12.52
N CYS A 125 -8.46 -9.14 11.35
CA CYS A 125 -9.10 -8.78 10.09
C CYS A 125 -9.28 -10.03 9.22
N TRP A 126 -10.23 -9.94 8.30
CA TRP A 126 -10.56 -10.97 7.33
C TRP A 126 -10.55 -10.37 5.93
N TYR A 127 -9.70 -10.92 5.06
CA TYR A 127 -9.61 -10.57 3.64
C TYR A 127 -10.51 -11.48 2.79
N ASP A 128 -11.28 -10.89 1.89
CA ASP A 128 -12.04 -11.62 0.86
C ASP A 128 -11.29 -11.58 -0.47
N ASP A 129 -10.61 -12.69 -0.81
CA ASP A 129 -9.88 -12.85 -2.06
C ASP A 129 -10.76 -12.70 -3.32
N ASN A 130 -12.09 -12.86 -3.21
CA ASN A 130 -12.99 -12.75 -4.37
C ASN A 130 -13.28 -11.30 -4.76
N THR A 131 -13.30 -10.40 -3.78
CA THR A 131 -13.63 -8.98 -4.00
C THR A 131 -12.43 -8.06 -3.80
N GLY A 132 -11.38 -8.51 -3.12
CA GLY A 132 -10.25 -7.68 -2.72
C GLY A 132 -10.53 -6.82 -1.48
N ASP A 133 -11.61 -7.10 -0.76
CA ASP A 133 -12.05 -6.31 0.39
C ASP A 133 -11.48 -6.84 1.70
N LEU A 134 -11.40 -5.97 2.71
CA LEU A 134 -10.89 -6.32 4.03
C LEU A 134 -11.85 -5.83 5.11
N TYR A 135 -12.21 -6.72 6.03
CA TYR A 135 -13.03 -6.39 7.20
C TYR A 135 -12.25 -6.61 8.49
N CYS A 136 -12.19 -5.61 9.36
CA CYS A 136 -11.63 -5.72 10.72
C CYS A 136 -12.77 -5.55 11.75
N PRO A 137 -13.27 -6.66 12.36
CA PRO A 137 -14.37 -6.62 13.33
C PRO A 137 -14.05 -5.86 14.62
#